data_AF-A0A1Y1NGE5-F1
#
_entry.id   AF-A0A1Y1NGE5-F1
#
_cell.length_a   1.000
_cell.length_b   1.000
_cell.length_c   1.000
_cell.angle_alpha   90.00
_cell.angle_beta   90.00
_cell.angle_gamma   90.00
#
_symmetry.space_group_name_H-M   'P 1'
#
loop_
_entity.id
_entity.type
_entity.pdbx_description
1 polymer ?
#
loop_
_entity_poly.entity_id
_entity_poly.type
_entity_poly.pdbx_seq_one_letter_code
_entity_poly.pdbx_strand_id
1 'polypeptide(L)'
;GDRIMASDMELAMKKDTSCNVLCTREISRSDLRRAKELVHDGYVTEWIVDNLPGATSFVTVDKTKKYYAAGFKLGYTEFSPSTGKARYYLHNHHTIVIRYRQAAGRAGARGERIIVGFEVYPKSIGNGNRRDTKGCPVDLQNIDQPFELYMAPNKTLDAVAPK
;
A
#
# COMPACT_ATOMS: atom_id res chain seq x y z
N GLY A 1 -11.37 12.77 -1.28
CA GLY A 1 -10.78 12.57 -2.62
C GLY A 1 -10.28 13.86 -3.22
N ASP A 2 -10.83 15.03 -2.87
CA ASP A 2 -10.65 16.22 -3.73
C ASP A 2 -9.68 17.27 -3.17
N ARG A 3 -8.95 16.91 -2.10
CA ARG A 3 -8.01 17.82 -1.42
C ARG A 3 -6.68 17.13 -1.19
N ILE A 4 -5.61 17.83 -1.54
CA ILE A 4 -4.24 17.43 -1.19
C ILE A 4 -4.09 17.57 0.33
N MET A 5 -3.67 16.50 0.99
CA MET A 5 -3.39 16.46 2.41
C MET A 5 -2.01 15.86 2.63
N ALA A 6 -1.29 16.36 3.64
CA ALA A 6 -0.04 15.77 4.05
C ALA A 6 -0.28 14.36 4.62
N SER A 7 0.52 13.39 4.18
CA SER A 7 0.55 12.06 4.78
C SER A 7 1.56 12.02 5.93
N ASP A 8 1.46 11.01 6.79
CA ASP A 8 2.41 10.77 7.87
C ASP A 8 3.78 10.21 7.37
N MET A 9 3.98 10.13 6.04
CA MET A 9 5.19 9.58 5.44
C MET A 9 6.28 10.65 5.34
N GLU A 10 7.43 10.39 5.97
CA GLU A 10 8.60 11.24 5.86
C GLU A 10 9.61 10.65 4.86
N LEU A 11 9.92 11.43 3.82
CA LEU A 11 10.90 11.06 2.80
C LEU A 11 12.08 12.03 2.86
N ALA A 12 13.30 11.48 2.91
CA ALA A 12 14.53 12.26 2.86
C ALA A 12 15.39 11.80 1.69
N MET A 13 15.82 12.73 0.84
CA MET A 13 16.69 12.41 -0.28
C MET A 13 18.00 11.74 0.20
N LYS A 14 18.44 10.70 -0.55
CA LYS A 14 19.62 9.86 -0.24
C LYS A 14 19.52 9.02 1.03
N LYS A 15 18.35 8.95 1.67
CA LYS A 15 18.18 8.14 2.87
C LYS A 15 17.23 6.99 2.57
N ASP A 16 17.81 5.84 2.31
CA ASP A 16 17.02 4.62 2.16
C ASP A 16 16.54 4.16 3.54
N THR A 17 15.22 4.08 3.69
CA THR A 17 14.56 3.56 4.89
C THR A 17 13.91 2.25 4.52
N SER A 18 14.33 1.15 5.16
CA SER A 18 13.85 -0.20 4.82
C SER A 18 12.36 -0.37 5.06
N CYS A 19 11.88 0.06 6.22
CA CYS A 19 10.46 0.11 6.58
C CYS A 19 10.25 1.05 7.76
N ASN A 20 9.12 1.75 7.76
CA ASN A 20 8.66 2.59 8.86
C ASN A 20 7.17 2.34 9.11
N VAL A 21 6.81 1.96 10.34
CA VAL A 21 5.41 1.77 10.73
C VAL A 21 4.81 3.14 11.04
N LEU A 22 3.79 3.53 10.27
CA LEU A 22 3.19 4.87 10.37
C LEU A 22 2.13 4.96 11.46
N CYS A 23 1.31 3.93 11.61
CA CYS A 23 0.24 3.92 12.61
C CYS A 23 -0.18 2.51 12.99
N THR A 24 -0.88 2.41 14.12
CA THR A 24 -1.76 1.30 14.47
C THR A 24 -3.13 1.89 14.70
N ARG A 25 -4.16 1.36 14.03
CA ARG A 25 -5.53 1.85 14.13
C ARG A 25 -6.49 0.69 14.26
N GLU A 26 -7.46 0.85 15.16
CA GLU A 26 -8.63 -0.01 15.19
C GLU A 26 -9.58 0.39 14.06
N ILE A 27 -10.06 -0.60 13.33
CA ILE A 27 -10.95 -0.42 12.19
C ILE A 27 -12.35 -0.85 12.62
N SER A 28 -13.34 0.03 12.46
CA SER A 28 -14.73 -0.30 12.75
C SER A 28 -15.35 -1.16 11.64
N ARG A 29 -16.52 -1.79 11.91
CA ARG A 29 -17.26 -2.51 10.87
C ARG A 29 -17.72 -1.60 9.73
N SER A 30 -18.01 -0.32 10.00
CA SER A 30 -18.34 0.68 8.98
C SER A 30 -17.13 1.01 8.11
N ASP A 31 -15.96 1.23 8.72
CA ASP A 31 -14.73 1.52 7.98
C ASP A 31 -14.34 0.35 7.08
N LEU A 32 -14.50 -0.89 7.58
CA LEU A 32 -14.24 -2.10 6.79
C LEU A 32 -15.19 -2.22 5.60
N ARG A 33 -16.49 -1.93 5.77
CA ARG A 33 -17.44 -1.90 4.64
C ARG A 33 -17.05 -0.84 3.63
N ARG A 34 -16.70 0.36 4.09
CA ARG A 34 -16.29 1.46 3.21
C ARG A 34 -15.03 1.12 2.43
N ALA A 35 -14.04 0.54 3.09
CA ALA A 35 -12.81 0.08 2.44
C ALA A 35 -13.10 -0.98 1.37
N LYS A 36 -14.02 -1.92 1.63
CA LYS A 36 -14.44 -2.91 0.63
C LYS A 36 -15.06 -2.27 -0.59
N GLU A 37 -16.00 -1.34 -0.40
CA GLU A 37 -16.66 -0.61 -1.50
C GLU A 37 -15.61 0.10 -2.35
N LEU A 38 -14.67 0.82 -1.72
CA LEU A 38 -13.60 1.51 -2.44
C LEU A 38 -12.72 0.53 -3.25
N VAL A 39 -12.37 -0.62 -2.69
CA VAL A 39 -11.59 -1.64 -3.42
C VAL A 39 -12.42 -2.25 -4.55
N HIS A 40 -13.70 -2.55 -4.31
CA HIS A 40 -14.63 -3.07 -5.30
C HIS A 40 -14.78 -2.12 -6.50
N ASP A 41 -14.95 -0.83 -6.22
CA ASP A 41 -15.13 0.22 -7.23
C ASP A 41 -13.81 0.60 -7.93
N GLY A 42 -12.70 -0.06 -7.56
CA GLY A 42 -11.41 0.12 -8.20
C GLY A 42 -10.72 1.44 -7.84
N TYR A 43 -10.96 1.97 -6.63
CA TYR A 43 -10.39 3.23 -6.18
C TYR A 43 -8.88 3.29 -6.37
N VAL A 44 -8.42 4.35 -7.03
CA VAL A 44 -7.02 4.65 -7.28
C VAL A 44 -6.57 5.72 -6.28
N THR A 45 -5.57 5.37 -5.48
CA THR A 45 -4.91 6.29 -4.56
C THR A 45 -3.91 7.13 -5.34
N GLU A 46 -3.98 8.44 -5.14
CA GLU A 46 -3.07 9.42 -5.73
C GLU A 46 -2.19 10.03 -4.64
N TRP A 47 -0.87 9.85 -4.77
CA TRP A 47 0.13 10.50 -3.93
C TRP A 47 0.98 11.44 -4.77
N ILE A 48 1.52 12.48 -4.14
CA ILE A 48 2.33 13.50 -4.80
C ILE A 48 3.59 13.73 -3.97
N VAL A 49 4.75 13.75 -4.62
CA VAL A 49 6.04 14.15 -4.03
C VAL A 49 6.69 15.15 -4.97
N ASP A 50 6.99 16.36 -4.48
CA ASP A 50 7.59 17.44 -5.28
C ASP A 50 6.85 17.69 -6.62
N ASN A 51 5.51 17.72 -6.55
CA ASN A 51 4.61 17.85 -7.69
C ASN A 51 4.66 16.69 -8.72
N LEU A 52 5.39 15.60 -8.46
CA LEU A 52 5.31 14.38 -9.26
C LEU A 52 4.25 13.43 -8.69
N PRO A 53 3.36 12.89 -9.52
CA PRO A 53 2.42 11.86 -9.08
C PRO A 53 3.16 10.54 -8.83
N GLY A 54 2.75 9.83 -7.78
CA GLY A 54 3.15 8.46 -7.55
C GLY A 54 2.57 7.58 -8.64
N ALA A 55 3.40 6.72 -9.21
CA ALA A 55 3.01 5.88 -10.34
C ALA A 55 3.13 4.39 -10.02
N THR A 56 2.16 3.62 -10.48
CA THR A 56 2.32 2.18 -10.65
C THR A 56 3.10 1.92 -11.94
N SER A 57 4.13 1.08 -11.86
CA SER A 57 4.88 0.68 -13.06
C SER A 57 4.56 -0.74 -13.51
N PHE A 58 4.39 -0.92 -14.82
CA PHE A 58 4.17 -2.21 -15.46
C PHE A 58 5.37 -2.53 -16.34
N VAL A 59 5.80 -3.79 -16.32
CA VAL A 59 6.87 -4.26 -17.20
C VAL A 59 6.25 -5.26 -18.16
N THR A 60 6.58 -5.17 -19.45
CA THR A 60 6.12 -6.15 -20.45
C THR A 60 6.61 -7.55 -20.12
N VAL A 61 5.91 -8.57 -20.62
CA VAL A 61 6.26 -9.99 -20.38
C VAL A 61 7.69 -10.30 -20.81
N ASP A 62 8.13 -9.71 -21.93
CA ASP A 62 9.49 -9.82 -22.47
C ASP A 62 10.52 -8.93 -21.75
N LYS A 63 10.10 -8.15 -20.74
CA LYS A 63 10.90 -7.20 -19.95
C LYS A 63 11.57 -6.08 -20.75
N THR A 64 11.14 -5.82 -21.98
CA THR A 64 11.77 -4.81 -22.84
C THR A 64 11.24 -3.40 -22.60
N LYS A 65 10.01 -3.25 -22.10
CA LYS A 65 9.36 -1.95 -21.90
C LYS A 65 8.78 -1.82 -20.51
N LYS A 66 8.94 -0.63 -19.93
CA LYS A 66 8.31 -0.23 -18.66
C LYS A 66 7.32 0.89 -18.93
N TYR A 67 6.07 0.68 -18.54
CA TYR A 67 4.96 1.63 -18.64
C TYR A 67 4.60 2.16 -17.25
N TYR A 68 4.04 3.36 -17.20
CA TYR A 68 3.63 4.01 -15.96
C TYR A 68 2.18 4.46 -16.05
N ALA A 69 1.43 4.26 -14.97
CA ALA A 69 0.11 4.86 -14.77
C ALA A 69 0.14 5.67 -13.48
N ALA A 70 -0.51 6.83 -13.48
CA ALA A 70 -0.66 7.64 -12.28
C ALA A 70 -1.50 6.91 -11.23
N GLY A 71 -1.09 7.06 -9.97
CA GLY A 71 -1.70 6.42 -8.82
C GLY A 71 -1.42 4.92 -8.72
N PHE A 72 -2.03 4.31 -7.70
CA PHE A 72 -2.00 2.88 -7.44
C PHE A 72 -3.32 2.44 -6.80
N LYS A 73 -3.74 1.21 -7.01
CA LYS A 73 -5.02 0.71 -6.46
C LYS A 73 -4.97 0.71 -4.93
N LEU A 74 -6.09 1.03 -4.27
CA LEU A 74 -6.23 0.89 -2.82
C LEU A 74 -6.13 -0.58 -2.37
N GLY A 75 -6.50 -1.50 -3.24
CA GLY A 75 -6.54 -2.92 -2.97
C GLY A 75 -6.85 -3.72 -4.23
N TYR A 76 -7.18 -4.99 -4.04
CA TYR A 76 -7.57 -5.88 -5.13
C TYR A 76 -8.64 -6.88 -4.68
N THR A 77 -9.31 -7.46 -5.68
CA THR A 77 -10.36 -8.46 -5.50
C THR A 77 -9.87 -9.80 -6.06
N GLU A 78 -10.05 -10.87 -5.31
CA GLU A 78 -9.90 -12.24 -5.81
C GLU A 78 -11.21 -12.99 -5.66
N PHE A 79 -11.46 -13.95 -6.54
CA PHE A 79 -12.63 -14.81 -6.45
C PHE A 79 -12.19 -16.18 -5.95
N SER A 80 -12.83 -16.66 -4.89
CA SER A 80 -12.59 -18.01 -4.36
C SER A 80 -12.87 -19.05 -5.45
N PRO A 81 -11.89 -19.89 -5.83
CA PRO A 81 -12.11 -20.91 -6.87
C PRO A 81 -13.17 -21.94 -6.48
N SER A 82 -13.32 -22.22 -5.18
CA SER A 82 -14.26 -23.21 -4.66
C SER A 82 -15.68 -22.69 -4.46
N THR A 83 -15.84 -21.41 -4.09
CA THR A 83 -17.16 -20.84 -3.73
C THR A 83 -17.65 -19.77 -4.70
N GLY A 84 -16.80 -19.29 -5.61
CA GLY A 84 -17.07 -18.14 -6.48
C GLY A 84 -17.21 -16.81 -5.76
N LYS A 85 -17.06 -16.76 -4.43
CA LYS A 85 -17.24 -15.54 -3.64
C LYS A 85 -16.04 -14.60 -3.78
N ALA A 86 -16.33 -13.32 -3.99
CA ALA A 86 -15.33 -12.26 -3.99
C ALA A 86 -14.74 -12.04 -2.59
N ARG A 87 -13.41 -11.93 -2.54
CA ARG A 87 -12.61 -11.52 -1.39
C ARG A 87 -11.87 -10.25 -1.75
N TYR A 88 -11.82 -9.31 -0.80
CA TYR A 88 -11.24 -7.99 -1.01
C TYR A 88 -10.05 -7.82 -0.09
N TYR A 89 -8.94 -7.33 -0.62
CA TYR A 89 -7.69 -7.18 0.11
C TYR A 89 -7.20 -5.75 0.01
N LEU A 90 -6.74 -5.20 1.14
CA LEU A 90 -6.24 -3.84 1.22
C LEU A 90 -4.72 -3.81 1.01
N HIS A 91 -4.24 -2.87 0.21
CA HIS A 91 -2.82 -2.55 0.17
C HIS A 91 -2.46 -1.65 1.34
N ASN A 92 -1.70 -2.19 2.30
CA ASN A 92 -1.33 -1.50 3.54
C ASN A 92 0.18 -1.31 3.69
N HIS A 93 0.99 -1.94 2.83
CA HIS A 93 2.43 -1.75 2.75
C HIS A 93 2.80 -1.14 1.40
N HIS A 94 3.60 -0.08 1.40
CA HIS A 94 3.93 0.67 0.18
C HIS A 94 5.44 0.83 0.09
N THR A 95 6.07 0.11 -0.84
CA THR A 95 7.48 0.37 -1.17
C THR A 95 7.52 1.56 -2.12
N ILE A 96 8.14 2.65 -1.67
CA ILE A 96 8.31 3.87 -2.46
C ILE A 96 9.70 3.88 -3.07
N VAL A 97 9.80 4.11 -4.37
CA VAL A 97 11.06 4.29 -5.08
C VAL A 97 11.10 5.68 -5.69
N ILE A 98 12.02 6.51 -5.19
CA ILE A 98 12.26 7.86 -5.70
C ILE A 98 13.52 7.85 -6.58
N ARG A 99 13.34 8.18 -7.86
CA ARG A 99 14.45 8.40 -8.80
C ARG A 99 14.75 9.88 -8.86
N TYR A 100 16.02 10.22 -8.81
CA TYR A 100 16.48 11.61 -8.88
C TYR A 100 17.74 11.73 -9.72
N ARG A 101 18.02 12.95 -10.18
CA ARG A 101 19.29 13.33 -10.81
C ARG A 101 19.80 14.64 -10.21
N GLN A 102 21.06 14.96 -10.47
CA GLN A 102 21.60 16.27 -10.13
C GLN A 102 20.86 17.37 -10.93
N ALA A 103 20.58 18.50 -10.29
CA ALA A 103 20.01 19.66 -10.97
C ALA A 103 20.97 20.19 -12.05
N ALA A 104 20.45 20.91 -13.05
CA ALA A 104 21.31 21.53 -14.06
C ALA A 104 21.98 22.82 -13.54
N GLY A 105 23.11 23.18 -14.14
CA GLY A 105 23.77 24.47 -13.91
C GLY A 105 24.28 24.68 -12.47
N ARG A 106 24.18 25.92 -11.98
CA ARG A 106 24.71 26.33 -10.67
C ARG A 106 24.03 25.61 -9.50
N ALA A 107 22.74 25.29 -9.61
CA ALA A 107 22.01 24.53 -8.61
C ALA A 107 22.62 23.13 -8.42
N GLY A 108 22.89 22.45 -9.53
CA GLY A 108 23.61 21.18 -9.52
C GLY A 108 24.99 21.28 -8.89
N ALA A 109 25.76 22.31 -9.23
CA ALA A 109 27.09 22.55 -8.67
C ALA A 109 27.07 22.76 -7.14
N ARG A 110 25.95 23.24 -6.57
CA ARG A 110 25.72 23.32 -5.12
C ARG A 110 25.22 22.02 -4.48
N GLY A 111 25.06 20.95 -5.27
CA GLY A 111 24.62 19.64 -4.81
C GLY A 111 23.10 19.43 -4.82
N GLU A 112 22.34 20.37 -5.38
CA GLU A 112 20.87 20.26 -5.51
C GLU A 112 20.48 19.16 -6.51
N ARG A 113 19.30 18.58 -6.29
CA ARG A 113 18.81 17.41 -7.03
C ARG A 113 17.34 17.60 -7.37
N ILE A 114 16.92 16.96 -8.44
CA ILE A 114 15.55 17.01 -8.95
C ILE A 114 15.02 15.58 -9.00
N ILE A 115 13.81 15.38 -8.48
CA ILE A 115 13.08 14.12 -8.58
C ILE A 115 12.61 13.95 -10.03
N VAL A 116 12.88 12.79 -10.61
CA VAL A 116 12.52 12.44 -11.99
C VAL A 116 11.63 11.19 -12.09
N GLY A 117 11.32 10.56 -10.95
CA GLY A 117 10.39 9.45 -10.90
C GLY A 117 9.96 9.17 -9.47
N PHE A 118 8.68 8.86 -9.31
CA PHE A 118 8.07 8.44 -8.05
C PHE A 118 7.23 7.20 -8.33
N GLU A 119 7.73 6.04 -7.91
CA GLU A 119 7.09 4.75 -8.11
C GLU A 119 6.58 4.21 -6.77
N VAL A 120 5.38 3.65 -6.77
CA VAL A 120 4.77 3.01 -5.60
C VAL A 120 4.48 1.55 -5.92
N TYR A 121 4.98 0.65 -5.08
CA TYR A 121 4.75 -0.79 -5.17
C TYR A 121 3.95 -1.24 -3.95
N PRO A 122 2.61 -1.29 -4.05
CA PRO A 122 1.74 -1.66 -2.95
C PRO A 122 1.73 -3.18 -2.74
N LYS A 123 1.63 -3.59 -1.47
CA LYS A 123 1.42 -4.98 -1.04
C LYS A 123 0.37 -5.05 0.05
N SER A 124 -0.38 -6.14 0.05
CA SER A 124 -1.37 -6.44 1.09
C SER A 124 -0.75 -7.37 2.11
N ILE A 125 -0.55 -6.90 3.35
CA ILE A 125 0.16 -7.66 4.39
C ILE A 125 -0.76 -7.89 5.58
N GLY A 126 -1.28 -9.11 5.70
CA GLY A 126 -2.13 -9.57 6.79
C GLY A 126 -1.36 -9.82 8.10
N ASN A 127 -2.10 -10.21 9.14
CA ASN A 127 -1.57 -10.40 10.49
C ASN A 127 -0.75 -11.70 10.63
N GLY A 128 -0.99 -12.71 9.79
CA GLY A 128 -0.24 -13.96 9.82
C GLY A 128 1.18 -13.88 9.28
N ASN A 129 1.59 -12.77 8.67
CA ASN A 129 2.97 -12.60 8.21
C ASN A 129 3.90 -12.26 9.37
N ARG A 130 5.12 -12.80 9.34
CA ARG A 130 6.15 -12.48 10.33
C ARG A 130 6.58 -11.01 10.24
N ARG A 131 6.77 -10.40 11.41
CA ARG A 131 7.23 -9.02 11.57
C ARG A 131 8.43 -8.94 12.50
N ASP A 132 9.27 -7.94 12.30
CA ASP A 132 10.38 -7.64 13.19
C ASP A 132 9.91 -6.93 14.47
N THR A 133 10.85 -6.55 15.34
CA THR A 133 10.56 -5.85 16.60
C THR A 133 9.98 -4.45 16.42
N LYS A 134 10.06 -3.89 15.20
CA LYS A 134 9.48 -2.58 14.83
C LYS A 134 8.11 -2.71 14.18
N GLY A 135 7.61 -3.93 13.96
CA GLY A 135 6.33 -4.20 13.31
C GLY A 135 6.40 -4.26 11.78
N CYS A 136 7.61 -4.27 11.21
CA CYS A 136 7.84 -4.31 9.77
C CYS A 136 7.84 -5.75 9.26
N PRO A 137 7.24 -6.04 8.09
CA PRO A 137 7.28 -7.39 7.49
C PRO A 137 8.72 -7.80 7.20
N VAL A 138 9.10 -9.02 7.60
CA VAL A 138 10.48 -9.53 7.40
C VAL A 138 10.73 -10.06 5.99
N ASP A 139 9.67 -10.48 5.30
CA ASP A 139 9.71 -10.95 3.92
C ASP A 139 8.60 -10.25 3.13
N LEU A 140 9.00 -9.51 2.11
CA LEU A 140 8.09 -8.85 1.19
C LEU A 140 7.88 -9.63 -0.11
N GLN A 141 8.70 -10.64 -0.39
CA GLN A 141 8.59 -11.47 -1.60
C GLN A 141 7.55 -12.57 -1.40
N ASN A 142 7.54 -13.20 -0.22
CA ASN A 142 6.62 -14.28 0.12
C ASN A 142 5.62 -13.79 1.16
N ILE A 143 4.44 -13.37 0.69
CA ILE A 143 3.34 -12.97 1.58
C ILE A 143 2.45 -14.19 1.83
N ASP A 144 2.54 -14.73 3.04
CA ASP A 144 1.77 -15.91 3.46
C ASP A 144 0.28 -15.62 3.57
N GLN A 145 -0.07 -14.44 4.11
CA GLN A 145 -1.46 -14.05 4.33
C GLN A 145 -1.69 -12.59 3.91
N PRO A 146 -2.41 -12.31 2.81
CA PRO A 146 -2.78 -10.94 2.49
C PRO A 146 -3.74 -10.34 3.54
N PHE A 147 -3.81 -9.01 3.61
CA PHE A 147 -4.71 -8.30 4.50
C PHE A 147 -6.13 -8.32 3.92
N GLU A 148 -6.85 -9.41 4.17
CA GLU A 148 -8.25 -9.53 3.79
C GLU A 148 -9.09 -8.53 4.60
N LEU A 149 -9.92 -7.76 3.91
CA LEU A 149 -10.94 -6.93 4.53
C LEU A 149 -12.06 -7.85 5.04
N TYR A 150 -11.83 -8.59 6.12
CA TYR A 150 -12.84 -9.48 6.69
C TYR A 150 -12.78 -9.45 8.21
N MET A 151 -13.96 -9.39 8.83
CA MET A 151 -14.14 -9.55 10.26
C MET A 151 -15.05 -10.74 10.49
N ALA A 152 -14.55 -11.72 11.25
CA ALA A 152 -15.39 -12.82 11.69
C ALA A 152 -16.60 -12.28 12.49
N PRO A 153 -17.75 -12.94 12.41
CA PRO A 153 -18.84 -12.70 13.36
C PRO A 153 -18.33 -13.01 14.77
N ASN A 154 -18.76 -12.22 15.76
CA ASN A 154 -18.54 -12.60 17.15
C ASN A 154 -19.33 -13.90 17.39
N LYS A 155 -18.64 -14.98 17.76
CA LYS A 155 -19.31 -16.15 18.31
C LYS A 155 -19.67 -15.82 19.76
N THR A 156 -20.92 -15.47 20.03
CA THR A 156 -21.45 -15.64 21.39
C THR A 156 -21.40 -17.14 21.68
N LEU A 157 -20.55 -17.55 22.62
CA LEU A 157 -20.73 -18.86 23.25
C LEU A 157 -22.04 -18.75 24.01
N ASP A 158 -23.08 -19.42 23.52
CA ASP A 158 -24.31 -19.60 24.27
C ASP A 158 -23.94 -20.29 25.59
N ALA A 159 -23.85 -19.49 26.66
CA ALA A 159 -23.76 -20.01 28.00
C ALA A 159 -25.06 -20.77 28.24
N VAL A 160 -24.98 -22.09 28.14
CA VAL A 160 -26.05 -23.02 28.50
C VAL A 160 -26.48 -22.67 29.93
N ALA A 161 -27.68 -22.10 30.06
CA ALA A 161 -28.28 -21.86 31.36
C ALA A 161 -28.48 -23.21 32.07
N PRO A 162 -27.97 -23.41 33.30
CA PRO A 162 -28.26 -24.62 34.04
C PRO A 162 -29.76 -24.65 34.39
N LYS A 163 -30.39 -25.79 34.13
CA LYS A 163 -31.73 -26.12 34.66
C LYS A 163 -31.65 -26.44 36.14
#